data_AF-A0A392NF14-F1
#
_entry.id   AF-A0A392NF14-F1
#
_cell.length_a   1.000
_cell.length_b   1.000
_cell.length_c   1.000
_cell.angle_alpha   90.00
_cell.angle_beta   90.00
_cell.angle_gamma   90.00
#
_symmetry.space_group_name_H-M   'P 1'
#
loop_
_entity.id
_entity.type
_entity.pdbx_description
1 polymer ?
#
loop_
_entity_poly.entity_id
_entity_poly.type
_entity_poly.pdbx_seq_one_letter_code
_entity_poly.pdbx_strand_id
1 'polypeptide(L)' 'MCTDSGVDPAVDGLQVTSDGKPKILDVIDCTGSGDIDTSKVVKADADGRICGAS' A
#
# COMPACT_ATOMS: atom_id res chain seq x y z
N MET A 1 -9.39 18.07 14.02
CA MET A 1 -8.51 17.45 13.01
C MET A 1 -9.39 16.60 12.12
N CYS A 2 -9.60 17.00 10.87
CA CYS A 2 -10.26 16.16 9.87
C CYS A 2 -9.14 15.43 9.13
N THR A 3 -8.80 14.23 9.56
CA THR A 3 -7.95 13.30 8.80
C THR A 3 -8.81 12.68 7.73
N ASP A 4 -8.38 12.81 6.47
CA ASP A 4 -9.06 12.25 5.31
C ASP A 4 -9.10 10.71 5.41
N SER A 5 -10.18 10.07 4.95
CA SER A 5 -10.33 8.60 5.05
C SER A 5 -9.57 7.84 3.96
N GLY A 6 -8.84 8.55 3.11
CA GLY A 6 -8.10 8.01 1.98
C GLY A 6 -8.22 8.90 0.74
N VAL A 7 -7.33 8.69 -0.23
CA VAL A 7 -7.32 9.39 -1.52
C VAL A 7 -7.19 8.35 -2.63
N ASP A 8 -7.92 8.52 -3.73
CA ASP A 8 -7.70 7.75 -4.95
C ASP A 8 -6.66 8.49 -5.82
N PRO A 9 -5.42 7.98 -5.95
CA PRO A 9 -4.41 8.66 -6.76
C PRO A 9 -4.68 8.59 -8.25
N ALA A 10 -5.58 7.70 -8.70
CA ALA A 10 -5.91 7.52 -10.12
C ALA A 10 -7.02 8.46 -10.59
N VAL A 11 -7.66 9.22 -9.70
CA VAL A 11 -8.75 10.12 -10.09
C VAL A 11 -8.25 11.23 -11.02
N ASP A 12 -9.08 11.56 -12.00
CA ASP A 12 -8.82 12.64 -12.94
C ASP A 12 -8.61 13.97 -12.20
N GLY A 13 -7.57 14.70 -12.60
CA GLY A 13 -7.21 15.99 -12.00
C GLY A 13 -6.27 15.91 -10.78
N LEU A 14 -6.00 14.73 -10.23
CA LEU A 14 -4.97 14.50 -9.20
C LEU A 14 -3.64 13.97 -9.75
N GLN A 15 -3.49 13.85 -11.06
CA GLN A 15 -2.26 13.34 -11.70
C GLN A 15 -1.13 14.38 -11.66
N VAL A 16 -1.40 15.59 -12.15
CA VAL A 16 -0.37 16.61 -12.39
C VAL A 16 -0.76 17.98 -11.85
N THR A 17 0.23 18.71 -11.35
CA THR A 17 0.12 20.11 -10.92
C THR A 17 0.09 21.04 -12.13
N SER A 18 -0.23 22.31 -11.90
CA SER A 18 -0.19 23.34 -12.95
C SER A 18 1.22 23.60 -13.51
N ASP A 19 2.27 23.21 -12.79
CA ASP A 19 3.66 23.23 -13.26
C ASP A 19 4.14 21.87 -13.81
N GLY A 20 3.23 20.92 -14.04
CA GLY A 20 3.50 19.65 -14.72
C GLY A 20 4.18 18.57 -13.87
N LYS A 21 4.24 18.75 -12.54
CA LYS A 21 4.82 17.77 -11.61
C LYS A 21 3.73 16.87 -11.03
N PRO A 22 4.07 15.68 -10.49
CA PRO A 22 3.11 14.84 -9.80
C PRO A 22 2.48 15.56 -8.60
N LYS A 23 1.15 15.50 -8.48
CA LYS A 23 0.43 16.07 -7.32
C LYS A 23 0.50 15.18 -6.07
N ILE A 24 0.59 13.86 -6.26
CA ILE A 24 0.69 12.88 -5.19
C ILE A 24 2.10 12.29 -5.25
N LEU A 25 2.80 12.30 -4.12
CA LEU A 25 4.15 11.74 -3.99
C LEU A 25 4.13 10.37 -3.30
N ASP A 26 3.28 10.21 -2.29
CA ASP A 26 3.16 8.99 -1.51
C ASP A 26 1.74 8.87 -0.93
N VAL A 27 1.31 7.64 -0.63
CA VAL A 27 0.04 7.31 0.00
C VAL A 27 0.35 6.43 1.21
N ILE A 28 0.26 7.02 2.40
CA ILE A 28 0.65 6.36 3.64
C ILE A 28 -0.61 6.06 4.45
N ASP A 29 -0.82 4.78 4.79
CA ASP A 29 -1.78 4.40 5.82
C ASP A 29 -1.12 4.56 7.21
N CYS A 30 -1.58 5.55 7.97
CA CYS A 30 -1.11 5.78 9.33
C CYS A 30 -1.95 5.07 10.40
N THR A 31 -2.97 4.30 9.99
CA THR A 31 -3.86 3.57 10.91
C THR A 31 -3.36 2.16 11.22
N GLY A 32 -2.52 1.59 10.36
CA GLY A 32 -2.08 0.19 10.43
C GLY A 32 -3.17 -0.80 9.99
N SER A 33 -4.24 -0.33 9.35
CA SER A 33 -5.33 -1.18 8.89
C SER A 33 -4.93 -2.18 7.81
N GLY A 34 -3.85 -1.89 7.07
CA GLY A 34 -3.26 -2.77 6.07
C GLY A 34 -2.09 -3.63 6.56
N ASP A 35 -1.73 -3.58 7.85
CA ASP A 35 -0.55 -4.28 8.35
C ASP A 35 -0.78 -5.81 8.38
N ILE A 36 0.16 -6.56 7.79
CA ILE A 36 0.17 -8.02 7.81
C ILE A 36 1.44 -8.49 8.53
N ASP A 37 1.28 -9.31 9.57
CA ASP A 37 2.41 -9.88 10.28
C ASP A 37 3.10 -10.98 9.45
N THR A 38 4.28 -10.68 8.92
CA THR A 38 5.13 -11.61 8.19
C THR A 38 6.26 -12.20 9.06
N SER A 39 6.13 -12.16 10.39
CA SER A 39 7.14 -12.67 11.33
C SER A 39 7.39 -14.18 11.20
N LYS A 40 6.40 -14.93 10.70
CA LYS A 40 6.51 -16.37 10.50
C LYS A 40 7.38 -16.70 9.30
N VAL A 41 8.63 -17.09 9.57
CA VAL A 41 9.57 -17.54 8.53
C VAL A 41 9.38 -19.04 8.26
N VAL A 42 9.08 -19.38 7.01
CA VAL A 42 8.97 -20.77 6.53
C VAL A 42 9.84 -20.97 5.29
N LYS A 43 10.38 -22.19 5.11
CA LYS A 43 11.05 -22.59 3.88
C LYS A 43 10.02 -23.14 2.91
N ALA A 44 10.18 -22.83 1.63
CA ALA A 44 9.43 -23.50 0.58
C ALA A 44 9.72 -25.01 0.59
N ASP A 45 8.73 -25.82 0.24
CA ASP A 45 8.91 -27.26 0.09
C ASP A 45 9.77 -27.61 -1.13
N ALA A 46 9.95 -28.91 -1.38
CA ALA A 46 10.77 -29.42 -2.48
C ALA A 46 10.24 -28.99 -3.88
N ASP A 47 8.96 -28.62 -3.98
CA ASP A 47 8.33 -28.15 -5.22
C ASP A 47 8.27 -26.62 -5.31
N GLY A 48 8.86 -25.91 -4.36
CA GLY A 48 8.87 -24.44 -4.30
C GLY A 48 7.56 -23.83 -3.79
N ARG A 49 6.69 -24.61 -3.13
CA ARG A 49 5.44 -24.10 -2.56
C ARG A 49 5.63 -23.62 -1.13
N ILE A 50 4.96 -22.52 -0.81
CA ILE A 50 4.82 -22.03 0.56
C ILE A 50 3.36 -22.28 0.96
N CYS A 51 3.14 -23.21 1.89
CA CYS A 51 1.82 -23.40 2.48
C CYS A 51 1.48 -22.16 3.31
N GLY A 52 0.41 -21.46 2.95
CA GLY A 52 0.05 -20.15 3.50
C GLY A 52 -0.13 -20.11 5.01
N ALA A 53 0.08 -18.93 5.59
CA ALA A 53 -0.21 -18.65 6.99
C ALA A 53 -1.72 -18.78 7.24
N SER A 54 -2.08 -19.64 8.20
CA SER A 54 -3.42 -19.75 8.80
C SER A 54 -3.74 -18.53 9.66
#